data_AF-A0A380EC31-F1
#
_entry.id   AF-A0A380EC31-F1
#
_cell.length_a   1.000
_cell.length_b   1.000
_cell.length_c   1.000
_cell.angle_alpha   90.00
_cell.angle_beta   90.00
_cell.angle_gamma   90.00
#
_symmetry.space_group_name_H-M   'P 1'
#
loop_
_entity.id
_entity.type
_entity.pdbx_description
1 polymer ?
#
loop_
_entity_poly.entity_id
_entity_poly.type
_entity_poly.pdbx_seq_one_letter_code
_entity_poly.pdbx_strand_id
1 'polypeptide(L)'
;MSKEAGHTFLAKLGKTRLRPGGKEATDWLIQQGAFSQDKQVLEVACNMCTTSIYLAHTYGCHIQGVDINKKALEKAQENISAAGLESYIQVHKRMLLIAL
;
A
#
# COMPACT_ATOMS: atom_id res chain seq x y z
N MET A 1 -16.77 12.08 -22.30
CA MET A 1 -16.22 12.15 -20.92
C MET A 1 -15.57 10.81 -20.63
N SER A 2 -14.26 10.76 -20.35
CA SER A 2 -13.64 9.50 -19.95
C SER A 2 -14.12 9.11 -18.55
N LYS A 3 -14.50 7.85 -18.36
CA LYS A 3 -14.89 7.34 -17.04
C LYS A 3 -13.62 7.27 -16.19
N GLU A 4 -13.54 8.09 -15.15
CA GLU A 4 -12.50 8.00 -14.12
C GLU A 4 -12.78 6.78 -13.23
N ALA A 5 -11.73 6.05 -12.84
CA ALA A 5 -11.87 4.95 -11.89
C ALA A 5 -12.28 5.50 -10.51
N GLY A 6 -13.27 4.87 -9.86
CA GLY A 6 -13.83 5.37 -8.60
C GLY A 6 -12.80 5.60 -7.48
N HIS A 7 -11.78 4.76 -7.38
CA HIS A 7 -10.70 4.94 -6.40
C HIS A 7 -9.85 6.19 -6.70
N THR A 8 -9.66 6.54 -7.98
CA THR A 8 -8.93 7.76 -8.39
C THR A 8 -9.74 9.01 -8.05
N PHE A 9 -11.06 8.98 -8.29
CA PHE A 9 -11.96 10.06 -7.90
C PHE A 9 -11.96 10.28 -6.38
N LEU A 10 -12.11 9.21 -5.60
CA LEU A 10 -12.12 9.28 -4.13
C LEU A 10 -10.78 9.78 -3.57
N ALA A 11 -9.65 9.39 -4.16
CA ALA A 11 -8.33 9.89 -3.76
C ALA A 11 -8.22 11.41 -3.95
N LYS A 12 -8.75 11.96 -5.06
CA LYS A 12 -8.79 13.41 -5.29
C LYS A 12 -9.62 14.17 -4.27
N LEU A 13 -10.64 13.53 -3.69
CA LEU A 13 -11.43 14.08 -2.59
C LEU A 13 -10.75 13.94 -1.21
N GLY A 14 -9.47 13.54 -1.18
CA GLY A 14 -8.69 13.40 0.05
C GLY A 14 -8.96 12.11 0.83
N LYS A 15 -9.67 11.13 0.25
CA LYS A 15 -9.86 9.83 0.91
C LYS A 15 -8.57 9.01 0.86
N THR A 16 -8.11 8.59 2.03
CA THR A 16 -6.88 7.81 2.21
C THR A 16 -7.13 6.30 2.38
N ARG A 17 -8.39 5.87 2.47
CA ARG A 17 -8.81 4.46 2.53
C ARG A 17 -9.79 4.20 1.39
N LEU A 18 -9.28 3.52 0.36
CA LEU A 18 -9.99 3.31 -0.91
C LEU A 18 -10.49 1.86 -1.08
N ARG A 19 -10.14 0.96 -0.15
CA ARG A 19 -10.60 -0.42 -0.12
C ARG A 19 -12.10 -0.46 0.18
N PRO A 20 -12.89 -1.35 -0.47
CA PRO A 20 -14.27 -1.61 -0.07
C PRO A 20 -14.34 -1.91 1.44
N GLY A 21 -15.35 -1.37 2.13
CA GLY A 21 -15.47 -1.45 3.60
C GLY A 21 -14.68 -0.40 4.39
N GLY A 22 -13.88 0.45 3.71
CA GLY A 22 -13.28 1.63 4.33
C GLY A 22 -12.29 1.33 5.44
N LYS A 23 -12.25 2.19 6.48
CA LYS A 23 -11.31 2.09 7.60
C LYS A 23 -11.57 0.84 8.43
N GLU A 24 -12.80 0.58 8.83
CA GLU A 24 -13.17 -0.54 9.69
C GLU A 24 -12.78 -1.89 9.08
N ALA A 25 -13.10 -2.13 7.82
CA ALA A 25 -12.72 -3.36 7.14
C ALA A 25 -11.19 -3.48 6.97
N THR A 26 -10.51 -2.36 6.72
CA THR A 26 -9.04 -2.35 6.63
C THR A 26 -8.41 -2.71 7.97
N ASP A 27 -8.88 -2.13 9.06
CA ASP A 27 -8.34 -2.39 10.40
C ASP A 27 -8.64 -3.83 10.84
N TRP A 28 -9.84 -4.34 10.55
CA TRP A 28 -10.19 -5.73 10.79
C TRP A 28 -9.24 -6.69 10.05
N LEU A 29 -8.97 -6.45 8.76
CA LEU A 29 -8.02 -7.25 7.97
C LEU A 29 -6.61 -7.21 8.57
N ILE A 30 -6.17 -6.05 9.04
CA ILE A 30 -4.84 -5.89 9.64
C ILE A 30 -4.75 -6.71 10.94
N GLN A 31 -5.79 -6.70 11.77
CA GLN A 31 -5.85 -7.48 13.00
C GLN A 31 -5.75 -9.00 12.74
N GLN A 32 -6.28 -9.48 11.61
CA GLN A 32 -6.15 -10.90 11.23
C GLN A 32 -4.75 -11.27 10.71
N GLY A 33 -3.95 -10.29 10.27
CA GLY A 33 -2.66 -10.52 9.62
C GLY A 33 -1.52 -10.96 10.55
N ALA A 34 -1.70 -10.79 11.87
CA ALA A 34 -0.69 -11.12 12.90
C ALA A 34 0.71 -10.60 12.53
N PHE A 35 0.83 -9.34 12.11
CA PHE A 35 2.09 -8.76 11.64
C PHE A 35 3.15 -8.72 12.75
N SER A 36 4.41 -9.00 12.37
CA SER A 36 5.57 -8.89 13.25
C SER A 36 6.83 -8.62 12.41
N GLN A 37 7.93 -8.28 13.09
CA GLN A 37 9.24 -8.03 12.46
C GLN A 37 9.79 -9.24 11.67
N ASP A 38 9.36 -10.45 12.04
CA ASP A 38 9.82 -11.70 11.44
C ASP A 38 9.07 -12.03 10.14
N LYS A 39 8.02 -11.27 9.81
CA LYS A 39 7.22 -11.49 8.61
C LYS A 39 7.72 -10.70 7.41
N GLN A 40 7.69 -11.37 6.26
CA GLN A 40 7.81 -10.77 4.93
C GLN A 40 6.41 -10.59 4.35
N VAL A 41 6.08 -9.36 3.95
CA VAL A 41 4.74 -8.98 3.45
C VAL A 41 4.83 -8.57 2.00
N LEU A 42 3.91 -9.03 1.16
CA LEU A 42 3.73 -8.55 -0.20
C LEU A 42 2.48 -7.67 -0.26
N GLU A 43 2.64 -6.37 -0.50
CA GLU A 43 1.51 -5.47 -0.78
C GLU A 43 1.32 -5.33 -2.30
N VAL A 44 0.29 -5.99 -2.82
CA VAL A 44 -0.13 -5.89 -4.23
C VAL A 44 -0.96 -4.63 -4.45
N ALA A 45 -0.70 -3.94 -5.56
CA ALA A 45 -1.32 -2.65 -5.89
C ALA A 45 -1.12 -1.64 -4.76
N CYS A 46 0.15 -1.51 -4.32
CA CYS A 46 0.52 -0.77 -3.11
C CYS A 46 0.32 0.75 -3.20
N ASN A 47 0.05 1.28 -4.40
CA ASN A 47 -0.14 2.71 -4.65
C ASN A 47 1.01 3.52 -4.01
N MET A 48 0.69 4.55 -3.21
CA MET A 48 1.65 5.40 -2.49
C MET A 48 2.10 4.83 -1.13
N CYS A 49 1.95 3.52 -0.91
CA CYS A 49 2.42 2.77 0.27
C CYS A 49 1.89 3.23 1.64
N THR A 50 0.72 3.88 1.71
CA THR A 50 0.14 4.32 2.99
C THR A 50 -0.08 3.18 3.98
N THR A 51 -0.50 2.00 3.51
CA THR A 51 -0.66 0.82 4.39
C THR A 51 0.69 0.23 4.75
N SER A 52 1.58 0.02 3.76
CA SER A 52 2.94 -0.48 4.02
C SER A 52 3.67 0.35 5.08
N ILE A 53 3.64 1.68 4.97
CA ILE A 53 4.26 2.59 5.95
C ILE A 53 3.66 2.38 7.34
N TYR A 54 2.33 2.31 7.45
CA TYR A 54 1.67 2.03 8.72
C TYR A 54 2.11 0.67 9.30
N LEU A 55 2.13 -0.39 8.49
CA LEU A 55 2.49 -1.72 8.96
C LEU A 55 3.95 -1.83 9.40
N ALA A 56 4.88 -1.30 8.61
CA ALA A 56 6.30 -1.30 8.95
C ALA A 56 6.57 -0.46 10.21
N HIS A 57 5.96 0.72 10.33
CA HIS A 57 6.10 1.54 11.53
C HIS A 57 5.50 0.89 12.78
N THR A 58 4.33 0.25 12.67
CA THR A 58 3.62 -0.33 13.83
C THR A 58 4.16 -1.69 14.24
N TYR A 59 4.54 -2.54 13.29
CA TYR A 59 4.86 -3.95 13.54
C TYR A 59 6.30 -4.33 13.17
N GLY A 60 7.09 -3.43 12.56
CA GLY A 60 8.47 -3.69 12.15
C GLY A 60 8.61 -4.68 10.99
N CYS A 61 7.52 -5.01 10.30
CA CYS A 61 7.56 -6.00 9.21
C CYS A 61 8.30 -5.49 7.97
N HIS A 62 8.93 -6.41 7.25
CA HIS A 62 9.58 -6.14 5.97
C HIS A 62 8.58 -6.32 4.83
N ILE A 63 8.52 -5.36 3.91
CA ILE A 63 7.44 -5.25 2.93
C ILE A 63 8.00 -5.05 1.53
N GLN A 64 7.49 -5.87 0.61
CA GLN A 64 7.66 -5.73 -0.83
C GLN A 64 6.35 -5.18 -1.41
N GLY A 65 6.38 -3.97 -1.96
CA GLY A 65 5.25 -3.33 -2.61
C GLY A 65 5.34 -3.47 -4.13
N VAL A 66 4.22 -3.81 -4.78
CA VAL A 66 4.15 -3.81 -6.25
C VAL A 66 2.98 -2.98 -6.75
N ASP A 67 3.23 -2.17 -7.78
CA ASP A 67 2.20 -1.41 -8.48
C ASP A 67 2.57 -1.22 -9.96
N ILE A 68 1.58 -1.02 -10.84
CA ILE A 68 1.82 -0.74 -12.26
C ILE A 68 1.99 0.77 -12.52
N ASN A 69 1.45 1.62 -11.63
CA ASN A 69 1.44 3.06 -11.77
C ASN A 69 2.76 3.67 -11.29
N LYS A 70 3.61 4.07 -12.25
CA LYS A 70 4.92 4.68 -11.97
C LYS A 70 4.82 5.93 -11.08
N LYS A 71 3.82 6.80 -11.30
CA LYS A 71 3.66 8.03 -10.51
C LYS A 71 3.29 7.74 -9.06
N ALA A 72 2.48 6.70 -8.84
CA ALA A 72 2.15 6.26 -7.49
C ALA A 72 3.39 5.72 -6.77
N LEU A 73 4.25 4.97 -7.48
CA LEU A 73 5.51 4.46 -6.93
C LEU A 73 6.54 5.56 -6.64
N GLU A 74 6.66 6.57 -7.50
CA GLU A 74 7.48 7.75 -7.23
C GLU A 74 7.04 8.41 -5.91
N LYS A 75 5.72 8.59 -5.74
CA LYS A 75 5.18 9.14 -4.49
C LYS A 75 5.35 8.18 -3.30
N ALA A 76 5.25 6.89 -3.51
CA ALA A 76 5.51 5.88 -2.49
C ALA A 76 6.93 6.02 -1.95
N GLN A 77 7.92 6.15 -2.84
CA GLN A 77 9.32 6.27 -2.45
C GLN A 77 9.58 7.54 -1.63
N GLU A 78 8.98 8.68 -2.03
CA GLU A 78 9.02 9.91 -1.25
C GLU A 78 8.42 9.72 0.16
N ASN A 79 7.25 9.09 0.25
CA ASN A 79 6.57 8.86 1.52
C ASN A 79 7.36 7.90 2.43
N ILE A 80 7.95 6.84 1.86
CA ILE A 80 8.78 5.88 2.59
C ILE A 80 10.01 6.58 3.15
N SER A 81 10.66 7.42 2.34
CA SER A 81 11.86 8.14 2.77
C SER A 81 11.56 9.22 3.82
N ALA A 82 10.45 9.96 3.65
CA ALA A 82 9.99 10.90 4.66
C ALA A 82 9.65 10.23 6.00
N ALA A 83 9.31 8.94 5.98
CA ALA A 83 9.05 8.14 7.17
C ALA A 83 10.31 7.43 7.72
N GLY A 84 11.45 7.46 7.02
CA GLY A 84 12.69 6.76 7.40
C GLY A 84 12.58 5.23 7.39
N LEU A 85 11.77 4.67 6.48
CA LEU A 85 11.46 3.24 6.41
C LEU A 85 12.07 2.52 5.20
N GLU A 86 13.10 3.09 4.57
CA GLU A 86 13.73 2.54 3.36
C GLU A 86 14.33 1.14 3.57
N SER A 87 14.73 0.80 4.80
CA SER A 87 15.23 -0.54 5.14
C SER A 87 14.12 -1.58 5.28
N TYR A 88 12.88 -1.15 5.50
CA TYR A 88 11.73 -2.02 5.73
C TYR A 88 10.87 -2.19 4.48
N ILE A 89 10.80 -1.17 3.62
CA ILE A 89 9.87 -1.14 2.49
C ILE A 89 10.62 -0.95 1.18
N GLN A 90 10.43 -1.89 0.26
CA GLN A 90 10.92 -1.80 -1.11
C GLN A 90 9.74 -1.82 -2.07
N VAL A 91 9.83 -1.08 -3.17
CA VAL A 91 8.75 -0.98 -4.15
C VAL A 91 9.22 -1.30 -5.57
N HIS A 92 8.38 -2.00 -6.33
CA HIS A 92 8.70 -2.44 -7.68
C HIS A 92 7.55 -2.20 -8.64
N LYS A 93 7.89 -1.67 -9.83
CA LYS A 93 6.93 -1.61 -10.93
C LYS A 93 6.73 -3.01 -11.53
N ARG A 94 5.55 -3.60 -11.29
CA ARG A 94 5.19 -4.94 -11.78
C ARG A 94 3.71 -5.01 -12.13
N MET A 95 3.38 -5.78 -13.16
CA MET A 95 2.01 -6.22 -13.41
C MET A 95 1.81 -7.54 -12.67
N LEU A 96 0.72 -7.64 -11.90
CA LEU A 96 0.36 -8.92 -11.29
C LEU A 96 -0.48 -9.73 -12.28
N LEU A 97 -0.05 -10.96 -12.53
CA LEU A 97 -0.86 -12.00 -13.16
C LEU A 97 -1.24 -13.01 -12.08
N ILE A 98 -2.53 -13.17 -11.83
CA ILE A 98 -3.04 -14.25 -10.99
C ILE A 98 -3.37 -15.40 -11.93
N ALA A 99 -2.54 -16.45 -11.92
CA ALA A 99 -2.88 -17.72 -12.55
C ALA A 99 -3.70 -18.53 -11.54
N LEU A 100 -4.87 -19.04 -11.96
CA LEU A 100 -5.75 -19.90 -11.17
C LEU A 100 -5.17 -21.31 -11.03
#